data_AF-A0A8D8G3Q6-F1
#
_entry.id   AF-A0A8D8G3Q6-F1
#
_cell.length_a   1.000
_cell.length_b   1.000
_cell.length_c   1.000
_cell.angle_alpha   90.00
_cell.angle_beta   90.00
_cell.angle_gamma   90.00
#
_symmetry.space_group_name_H-M   'P 1'
#
loop_
_entity.id
_entity.type
_entity.pdbx_description
1 polymer ?
#
loop_
_entity_poly.entity_id
_entity_poly.type
_entity_poly.pdbx_seq_one_letter_code
_entity_poly.pdbx_strand_id
1 'polypeptide(L)'
;GCECHPGYQLKAGSVHECEPICDPACEFGTCVRPNECECAEGYRKSVDDRCEFFCDPAKVDCTVGNCSSVDVCDCPEGYEFVEDTDGILRCLPICNPNCINGRC
;
A
#
# COMPACT_ATOMS: atom_id res chain seq x y z
N GLY A 1 9.13 18.37 33.61
CA GLY A 1 8.49 17.53 32.60
C GLY A 1 7.50 18.38 31.85
N CYS A 2 7.38 18.15 30.55
CA CYS A 2 6.39 18.85 29.72
C CYS A 2 5.01 18.22 29.88
N GLU A 3 3.97 19.04 29.82
CA GLU A 3 2.58 18.60 29.67
C GLU A 3 2.21 18.67 28.19
N CYS A 4 1.62 17.61 27.66
CA CYS A 4 1.23 17.55 26.25
C CYS A 4 -0.15 18.19 26.03
N HIS A 5 -0.35 18.77 24.85
CA HIS A 5 -1.65 19.31 24.45
C HIS A 5 -2.72 18.19 24.32
N PRO A 6 -4.02 18.53 24.36
CA PRO A 6 -5.09 17.54 24.16
C PRO A 6 -4.90 16.76 22.86
N GLY A 7 -4.99 15.43 22.95
CA GLY A 7 -4.76 14.51 21.82
C GLY A 7 -3.30 14.14 21.56
N TYR A 8 -2.37 14.53 22.43
CA TYR A 8 -0.95 14.16 22.37
C TYR A 8 -0.49 13.48 23.65
N GLN A 9 0.51 12.61 23.56
CA GLN A 9 1.14 11.90 24.68
C GLN A 9 2.67 12.06 24.66
N LEU A 10 3.34 11.88 25.80
CA LEU A 10 4.80 11.84 25.82
C LEU A 10 5.29 10.64 25.02
N LYS A 11 6.20 10.91 24.08
CA LYS A 11 6.87 9.87 23.30
C LYS A 11 7.64 8.94 24.23
N ALA A 12 7.62 7.64 23.92
CA ALA A 12 8.31 6.63 24.72
C ALA A 12 9.81 6.98 24.91
N GLY A 13 10.24 7.06 26.18
CA GLY A 13 11.62 7.43 26.53
C GLY A 13 11.92 8.94 26.52
N SER A 14 10.92 9.78 26.25
CA SER A 14 11.06 11.24 26.28
C SER A 14 10.38 11.86 27.50
N VAL A 15 10.91 12.99 27.96
CA VAL A 15 10.33 13.81 29.05
C VAL A 15 9.88 15.20 28.57
N HIS A 16 10.07 15.49 27.27
CA HIS A 16 9.81 16.79 26.67
C HIS A 16 9.23 16.75 25.25
N GLU A 17 9.16 15.58 24.61
CA GLU A 17 8.63 15.41 23.24
C GLU A 17 7.26 14.75 23.32
N CYS A 18 6.27 15.39 22.69
CA CYS A 18 4.91 14.87 22.61
C CYS A 18 4.63 14.38 21.18
N GLU A 19 3.98 13.23 21.06
CA GLU A 19 3.51 12.65 19.80
C GLU A 19 1.97 12.61 19.80
N PRO A 20 1.34 12.70 18.62
CA PRO A 20 -0.12 12.64 18.52
C PRO A 20 -0.65 11.24 18.88
N ILE A 21 -1.86 11.21 19.41
CA ILE A 21 -2.60 9.98 19.73
C ILE A 21 -3.56 9.69 18.58
N CYS A 22 -3.53 8.48 18.06
CA CYS A 22 -4.50 7.96 17.09
C CYS A 22 -5.15 6.71 17.67
N ASP A 23 -6.48 6.67 17.71
CA ASP A 23 -7.28 5.51 18.12
C ASP A 23 -8.40 5.23 17.09
N PRO A 24 -8.31 4.14 16.30
CA PRO A 24 -7.28 3.10 16.36
C PRO A 24 -5.90 3.61 15.91
N ALA A 25 -4.86 2.85 16.25
CA ALA A 25 -3.51 3.15 15.78
C ALA A 25 -3.45 3.11 14.23
N CYS A 26 -2.63 3.99 13.64
CA CYS A 26 -2.42 4.03 12.20
C CYS A 26 -1.64 2.79 11.72
N GLU A 27 -2.34 1.72 11.37
CA GLU A 27 -1.74 0.58 10.67
C GLU A 27 -1.28 1.03 9.27
N PHE A 28 -0.05 0.67 8.87
CA PHE A 28 0.56 1.07 7.59
C PHE A 28 0.61 2.59 7.33
N GLY A 29 0.71 3.36 8.40
CA GLY A 29 0.84 4.81 8.35
C GLY A 29 1.52 5.38 9.58
N THR A 30 1.59 6.71 9.63
CA THR A 30 2.12 7.46 10.77
C THR A 30 1.04 8.39 11.30
N CYS A 31 0.86 8.43 12.63
CA CYS A 31 -0.02 9.41 13.26
C CYS A 31 0.66 10.78 13.18
N VAL A 32 0.11 11.70 12.37
CA VAL A 32 0.70 13.04 12.15
C VAL A 32 -0.02 14.12 12.95
N ARG A 33 -1.29 13.90 13.28
CA ARG A 33 -2.12 14.73 14.16
C ARG A 33 -3.09 13.83 14.95
N PRO A 34 -3.74 14.34 16.01
CA PRO A 34 -4.67 13.54 16.79
C PRO A 34 -5.75 12.93 15.89
N ASN A 35 -5.83 11.60 15.87
CA ASN A 35 -6.72 10.81 14.99
C ASN A 35 -6.57 11.07 13.48
N GLU A 36 -5.40 11.52 13.03
CA GLU A 36 -5.10 11.73 11.60
C GLU A 36 -3.86 10.94 11.21
N CYS A 37 -4.07 9.91 10.37
CA CYS A 37 -3.01 9.10 9.80
C CYS A 37 -2.49 9.70 8.48
N GLU A 38 -1.18 9.68 8.28
CA GLU A 38 -0.55 9.79 6.97
C GLU A 38 -0.15 8.38 6.53
N CYS A 39 -0.67 7.91 5.39
CA CYS A 39 -0.42 6.55 4.93
C CYS A 39 0.97 6.40 4.32
N ALA A 40 1.59 5.24 4.53
CA ALA A 40 2.88 4.92 3.93
C ALA A 40 2.78 4.83 2.39
N GLU A 41 3.92 4.86 1.71
CA GLU A 41 3.96 4.66 0.25
C GLU A 41 3.25 3.35 -0.14
N GLY A 42 2.39 3.42 -1.16
CA GLY A 42 1.59 2.28 -1.61
C GLY A 42 0.31 2.04 -0.81
N TYR A 43 0.03 2.87 0.21
CA TYR A 43 -1.21 2.86 0.96
C TYR A 43 -1.98 4.17 0.79
N ARG A 44 -3.31 4.09 0.90
CA ARG A 44 -4.21 5.24 0.84
C ARG A 44 -5.25 5.16 1.94
N LYS A 45 -5.78 6.32 2.34
CA LYS A 45 -6.90 6.37 3.28
C LYS A 45 -8.13 5.71 2.67
N SER A 46 -8.70 4.76 3.39
CA SER A 46 -10.02 4.21 3.13
C SER A 46 -11.11 5.09 3.72
N VAL A 47 -12.37 4.69 3.56
CA VAL A 47 -13.53 5.41 4.10
C VAL A 47 -13.58 5.43 5.64
N ASP A 48 -12.87 4.50 6.28
CA ASP A 48 -12.80 4.37 7.74
C ASP A 48 -11.52 4.99 8.33
N ASP A 49 -10.86 5.89 7.59
CA ASP A 49 -9.57 6.53 7.96
C ASP A 49 -8.41 5.55 8.21
N ARG A 50 -8.54 4.31 7.74
CA ARG A 50 -7.48 3.30 7.75
C ARG A 50 -6.61 3.40 6.51
N CYS A 51 -5.34 3.02 6.60
CA CYS A 51 -4.47 2.92 5.44
C CYS A 51 -4.60 1.54 4.80
N GLU A 52 -5.12 1.51 3.58
CA GLU A 52 -5.29 0.29 2.79
C GLU A 52 -4.34 0.32 1.59
N PHE A 53 -3.81 -0.84 1.22
CA PHE A 53 -2.96 -0.96 0.04
C PHE A 53 -3.76 -0.62 -1.22
N PHE A 54 -3.05 -0.21 -2.26
CA PHE A 54 -3.63 -0.07 -3.59
C PHE A 54 -2.64 -0.52 -4.66
N CYS A 55 -3.16 -0.65 -5.88
CA CYS A 55 -2.38 -0.90 -7.07
C CYS A 55 -2.33 0.40 -7.88
N ASP A 56 -1.15 0.99 -8.00
CA ASP A 56 -0.93 2.20 -8.76
C ASP A 56 -0.97 1.88 -10.26
N PRO A 57 -1.89 2.46 -11.06
CA PRO A 57 -1.95 2.21 -12.50
C PRO A 57 -0.70 2.66 -13.27
N ALA A 58 0.18 3.47 -12.65
CA ALA A 58 1.48 3.84 -13.22
C ALA A 58 2.58 2.78 -12.98
N LYS A 59 2.34 1.78 -12.11
CA LYS A 59 3.30 0.71 -11.76
C LYS A 59 2.78 -0.69 -12.08
N VAL A 60 1.47 -0.90 -11.94
CA VAL A 60 0.84 -2.22 -12.08
C VAL A 60 -0.54 -2.11 -12.75
N ASP A 61 -0.87 -3.10 -13.57
CA ASP A 61 -2.18 -3.27 -14.19
C ASP A 61 -2.73 -4.66 -13.88
N CYS A 62 -3.60 -4.70 -12.87
CA CYS A 62 -4.31 -5.91 -12.45
C CYS A 62 -5.64 -6.12 -13.18
N THR A 63 -5.83 -5.64 -14.41
CA THR A 63 -7.12 -5.82 -15.12
C THR A 63 -7.54 -7.28 -15.26
N VAL A 64 -6.58 -8.20 -15.36
CA VAL A 64 -6.81 -9.66 -15.48
C VAL A 64 -6.67 -10.41 -14.14
N GLY A 65 -6.38 -9.70 -13.05
CA GLY A 65 -6.22 -10.28 -11.70
C GLY A 65 -6.96 -9.48 -10.64
N ASN A 66 -6.62 -9.71 -9.38
CA ASN A 66 -7.11 -8.89 -8.28
C ASN A 66 -5.95 -8.22 -7.58
N CYS A 67 -6.07 -6.93 -7.27
CA CYS A 67 -5.10 -6.25 -6.42
C CYS A 67 -5.12 -6.90 -5.02
N SER A 68 -4.02 -7.53 -4.63
CA SER A 68 -3.94 -8.34 -3.41
C SER A 68 -2.96 -7.79 -2.37
N SER A 69 -2.07 -6.89 -2.78
CA SER A 69 -1.18 -6.11 -1.93
C SER A 69 -0.73 -4.85 -2.67
N VAL A 70 0.19 -4.07 -2.06
CA VAL A 70 0.79 -2.88 -2.69
C VAL A 70 1.43 -3.27 -4.01
N ASP A 71 0.87 -2.77 -5.11
CA ASP A 71 1.34 -3.03 -6.47
C ASP A 71 1.47 -4.52 -6.86
N VAL A 72 0.73 -5.42 -6.21
CA VAL A 72 0.76 -6.87 -6.48
C VAL A 72 -0.62 -7.37 -6.92
N CYS A 73 -0.64 -8.13 -8.01
CA CYS A 73 -1.84 -8.81 -8.48
C CYS A 73 -1.82 -10.29 -8.05
N ASP A 74 -2.94 -10.77 -7.53
CA ASP A 74 -3.27 -12.20 -7.53
C ASP A 74 -3.77 -12.58 -8.93
N CYS A 75 -2.97 -13.39 -9.64
CA CYS A 75 -3.24 -13.77 -11.02
C CYS A 75 -4.07 -15.06 -11.10
N PRO A 76 -5.01 -15.15 -12.05
CA PRO A 76 -5.79 -16.37 -12.25
C PRO A 76 -4.91 -17.52 -12.77
N GLU A 77 -5.45 -18.75 -12.70
CA GLU A 77 -4.78 -19.93 -13.22
C GLU A 77 -4.39 -19.75 -14.71
N GLY A 78 -3.16 -20.14 -15.04
CA GLY A 78 -2.59 -19.99 -16.39
C GLY A 78 -1.99 -18.60 -16.67
N TYR A 79 -1.95 -17.71 -15.68
CA TYR A 79 -1.29 -16.41 -15.77
C TYR A 79 -0.14 -16.30 -14.76
N GLU A 80 0.88 -15.54 -15.11
CA GLU A 80 2.01 -15.21 -14.25
C GLU A 80 2.10 -13.69 -14.04
N PHE A 81 2.53 -13.29 -12.84
CA PHE A 81 2.76 -11.89 -12.49
C PHE A 81 4.17 -11.47 -12.93
N VAL A 82 4.26 -10.65 -13.97
CA VAL A 82 5.52 -10.27 -14.64
C VAL A 82 5.55 -8.80 -15.03
N GLU A 83 6.74 -8.24 -15.18
CA GLU A 83 6.95 -6.91 -15.76
C GLU A 83 6.85 -7.00 -17.29
N ASP A 84 5.95 -6.23 -17.88
CA ASP A 84 5.77 -6.15 -19.33
C ASP A 84 6.81 -5.21 -19.96
N THR A 85 6.85 -5.17 -21.29
CA THR A 85 7.79 -4.39 -22.10
C THR A 85 7.75 -2.88 -21.88
N ASP A 86 6.69 -2.35 -21.27
CA ASP A 86 6.53 -0.94 -20.90
C ASP A 86 6.92 -0.63 -19.44
N GLY A 87 7.43 -1.62 -18.70
CA GLY A 87 7.83 -1.48 -17.30
C GLY A 87 6.67 -1.57 -16.30
N ILE A 88 5.47 -1.92 -16.76
CA ILE A 88 4.29 -2.10 -15.90
C ILE A 88 4.13 -3.58 -15.55
N LEU A 89 3.90 -3.86 -14.27
CA LEU A 89 3.62 -5.21 -13.78
C LEU A 89 2.20 -5.65 -14.17
N ARG A 90 2.04 -6.85 -14.72
CA ARG A 90 0.74 -7.40 -15.17
C ARG A 90 0.65 -8.90 -14.94
N CYS A 91 -0.58 -9.39 -14.92
CA CYS A 91 -0.84 -10.82 -15.12
C CYS A 91 -0.83 -11.12 -16.63
N LEU A 92 0.18 -11.83 -17.12
CA LEU A 92 0.26 -12.26 -18.52
C LEU A 92 0.06 -13.79 -18.64
N PRO A 93 -0.53 -14.29 -19.74
CA PRO A 93 -0.70 -15.72 -19.94
C PRO A 93 0.65 -16.44 -19.98
N ILE A 94 0.74 -17.59 -19.30
CA ILE A 94 1.92 -18.46 -19.37
C ILE A 94 1.94 -19.12 -20.75
N CYS A 95 2.87 -18.72 -21.61
CA CYS A 95 3.04 -19.32 -22.93
C CYS A 95 3.94 -20.57 -22.85
N ASN A 96 3.38 -21.75 -23.14
CA ASN A 96 4.17 -22.96 -23.31
C ASN A 96 3.71 -23.78 -24.54
N PRO A 97 4.53 -23.88 -25.61
CA PRO A 97 5.83 -23.23 -25.80
C PRO A 97 5.71 -21.72 -25.98
N ASN A 98 6.82 -20.99 -25.76
CA ASN A 98 6.88 -19.54 -25.98
C ASN A 98 6.45 -19.17 -27.41
N CYS A 99 5.65 -18.10 -27.55
CA CYS A 99 5.28 -17.57 -28.86
C CYS A 99 6.46 -16.83 -29.51
N ILE A 100 6.80 -17.19 -30.75
CA ILE A 100 7.78 -16.46 -31.56
C ILE A 100 7.01 -15.48 -32.47
N ASN A 101 7.31 -14.18 -32.37
CA ASN A 101 6.65 -13.10 -33.13
C ASN A 101 5.12 -12.99 -32.91
N GLY A 102 4.62 -13.46 -31.77
CA GLY A 102 3.19 -13.45 -31.46
C GLY A 102 2.93 -13.20 -29.98
N ARG A 103 1.66 -12.98 -29.65
CA ARG A 103 1.17 -12.88 -28.28
C ARG A 103 0.33 -14.13 -27.98
N CYS A 104 0.47 -14.64 -26.76
CA CYS A 104 -0.68 -15.20 -26.07
C CYS A 104 -1.59 -14.00 -25.68
#